data_AF-A0A1Y1LYR0-F1
#
_entry.id   AF-A0A1Y1LYR0-F1
#
_cell.length_a   1.000
_cell.length_b   1.000
_cell.length_c   1.000
_cell.angle_alpha   90.00
_cell.angle_beta   90.00
_cell.angle_gamma   90.00
#
_symmetry.space_group_name_H-M   'P 1'
#
loop_
_entity.id
_entity.type
_entity.pdbx_description
1 polymer ?
#
loop_
_entity_poly.entity_id
_entity_poly.type
_entity_poly.pdbx_seq_one_letter_code
_entity_poly.pdbx_strand_id
1 'polypeptide(L)'
;SDENQISSILFNIKTNAVGCDGISVSMLKMSSPDILPVMTHIINCCLLSCVFPEIWKTANVIPLPKINEPKLFKDLRPISILPVMSKILEKIMVEQINKHITLHNILPETQSGFRKGYSCATALLNITDDILSAADKNRTSILVMLDYSKAFDTISHQILFSILRFIGFSVTAVELMPSYLTNRFQKVILNGESSTSLPIIAGVPQGSNLGPLLYLLYTCNFRNHVKHCRYHLYADDTQLQIDFQPDNVALANKLINSDIDALVNVSEKHCLKINAEKSVVMVFGQRKARNLIKQDVDVKVADSGLLVKETAKNLGLILDEGLKFSQHKYYFFI
;
A
#
# COMPACT_ATOMS: atom_id res chain seq x y z
N SER A 1 -7.43 -3.32 26.06
CA SER A 1 -6.78 -1.99 26.09
C SER A 1 -7.12 -1.30 27.39
N ASP A 2 -6.20 -0.48 27.87
CA ASP A 2 -6.41 0.37 29.06
C ASP A 2 -6.77 1.82 28.66
N GLU A 3 -7.18 2.60 29.66
CA GLU A 3 -7.59 4.00 29.49
C GLU A 3 -6.44 4.89 29.01
N ASN A 4 -5.20 4.64 29.47
CA ASN A 4 -4.03 5.43 29.08
C ASN A 4 -3.73 5.26 27.58
N GLN A 5 -3.81 4.04 27.07
CA GLN A 5 -3.65 3.74 25.66
C GLN A 5 -4.72 4.45 24.82
N ILE A 6 -5.98 4.38 25.24
CA ILE A 6 -7.09 5.00 24.51
C ILE A 6 -6.98 6.53 24.53
N SER A 7 -6.64 7.11 25.67
CA SER A 7 -6.37 8.53 25.81
C SER A 7 -5.23 8.97 24.88
N SER A 8 -4.09 8.27 24.93
CA SER A 8 -2.95 8.55 24.05
C SER A 8 -3.35 8.52 22.56
N ILE A 9 -4.12 7.51 22.14
CA ILE A 9 -4.61 7.42 20.76
C ILE A 9 -5.51 8.63 20.43
N LEU A 10 -6.51 8.92 21.27
CA LEU A 10 -7.46 10.03 21.07
C LEU A 10 -6.73 11.37 20.93
N PHE A 11 -5.79 11.68 21.83
CA PHE A 11 -5.06 12.95 21.83
C PHE A 11 -4.11 13.09 20.64
N ASN A 12 -3.59 11.98 20.10
CA ASN A 12 -2.75 11.96 18.91
C ASN A 12 -3.51 12.10 17.57
N ILE A 13 -4.86 12.00 17.57
CA ILE A 13 -5.65 12.26 16.36
C ILE A 13 -5.61 13.77 16.06
N LYS A 14 -5.10 14.12 14.87
CA LYS A 14 -4.91 15.51 14.41
C LYS A 14 -6.03 16.04 13.51
N THR A 15 -6.85 15.16 12.93
CA THR A 15 -7.94 15.56 12.02
C THR A 15 -9.19 15.98 12.80
N ASN A 16 -9.88 17.00 12.32
CA ASN A 16 -11.20 17.42 12.81
C ASN A 16 -12.35 16.89 11.95
N ALA A 17 -12.06 15.97 11.03
CA ALA A 17 -13.08 15.34 10.19
C ALA A 17 -14.11 14.59 11.05
N VAL A 18 -15.40 14.76 10.72
CA VAL A 18 -16.53 14.18 11.46
C VAL A 18 -17.12 13.03 10.65
N GLY A 19 -17.30 11.87 11.31
CA GLY A 19 -17.86 10.68 10.71
C GLY A 19 -19.37 10.80 10.45
N CYS A 20 -19.97 9.69 10.03
CA CYS A 20 -21.42 9.61 9.83
C CYS A 20 -22.24 9.71 11.14
N ASP A 21 -21.59 9.53 12.29
CA ASP A 21 -22.17 9.61 13.63
C ASP A 21 -22.25 11.04 14.18
N GLY A 22 -21.68 12.03 13.50
CA GLY A 22 -21.72 13.43 13.93
C GLY A 22 -20.81 13.77 15.12
N ILE A 23 -20.02 12.80 15.61
CA ILE A 23 -19.15 12.99 16.78
C ILE A 23 -17.77 13.46 16.31
N SER A 24 -17.38 14.66 16.72
CA SER A 24 -16.05 15.20 16.42
C SER A 24 -14.98 14.71 17.40
N VAL A 25 -13.72 14.77 16.96
CA VAL A 25 -12.57 14.51 17.84
C VAL A 25 -12.51 15.53 18.99
N SER A 26 -12.89 16.78 18.75
CA SER A 26 -12.90 17.82 19.78
C SER A 26 -13.91 17.53 20.88
N MET A 27 -15.12 17.07 20.54
CA MET A 27 -16.15 16.68 21.52
C MET A 27 -15.63 15.57 22.45
N LEU A 28 -14.99 14.55 21.87
CA LEU A 28 -14.43 13.44 22.65
C LEU A 28 -13.25 13.88 23.53
N LYS A 29 -12.35 14.74 23.02
CA LYS A 29 -11.24 15.28 23.82
C LYS A 29 -11.73 16.11 25.01
N MET A 30 -12.72 16.98 24.78
CA MET A 30 -13.31 17.81 25.84
C MET A 30 -14.00 16.99 26.91
N SER A 31 -14.71 15.92 26.51
CA SER A 31 -15.47 15.07 27.42
C SER A 31 -14.63 13.93 28.02
N SER A 32 -13.38 13.76 27.56
CA SER A 32 -12.54 12.61 27.90
C SER A 32 -12.36 12.33 29.39
N PRO A 33 -12.28 13.33 30.32
CA PRO A 33 -12.17 13.03 31.74
C PRO A 33 -13.29 12.15 32.29
N ASP A 34 -14.50 12.26 31.73
CA ASP A 34 -15.68 11.55 32.23
C ASP A 34 -16.01 10.30 31.38
N ILE A 35 -15.74 10.33 30.07
CA ILE A 35 -16.17 9.27 29.15
C ILE A 35 -15.09 8.23 28.83
N LEU A 36 -13.83 8.47 29.23
CA LEU A 36 -12.72 7.56 28.91
C LEU A 36 -12.93 6.13 29.44
N PRO A 37 -13.46 5.90 30.66
CA PRO A 37 -13.78 4.54 31.12
C PRO A 37 -14.83 3.85 30.24
N VAL A 38 -15.84 4.61 29.79
CA VAL A 38 -16.91 4.10 28.90
C VAL A 38 -16.37 3.78 27.51
N MET A 39 -15.57 4.67 26.92
CA MET A 39 -14.88 4.42 25.66
C MET A 39 -14.04 3.15 25.75
N THR A 40 -13.30 2.98 26.85
CA THR A 40 -12.46 1.81 27.11
C THR A 40 -13.27 0.53 27.20
N HIS A 41 -14.38 0.57 27.93
CA HIS A 41 -15.30 -0.55 28.01
C HIS A 41 -15.84 -0.95 26.63
N ILE A 42 -16.35 0.01 25.84
CA ILE A 42 -16.89 -0.25 24.49
C ILE A 42 -15.83 -0.91 23.59
N ILE A 43 -14.62 -0.37 23.56
CA ILE A 43 -13.52 -0.91 22.75
C ILE A 43 -13.18 -2.35 23.17
N ASN A 44 -13.07 -2.60 24.47
CA ASN A 44 -12.79 -3.94 24.98
C ASN A 44 -13.92 -4.92 24.67
N CYS A 45 -15.19 -4.49 24.77
CA CYS A 45 -16.34 -5.28 24.37
C CYS A 45 -16.28 -5.65 22.88
N CYS A 46 -15.89 -4.74 21.99
CA CYS A 46 -15.73 -5.04 20.57
C CYS A 46 -14.67 -6.13 20.33
N LEU A 47 -13.53 -6.02 21.01
CA LEU A 47 -12.42 -6.97 20.89
C LEU A 47 -12.77 -8.35 21.47
N LEU A 48 -13.43 -8.40 22.63
CA LEU A 48 -13.79 -9.64 23.30
C LEU A 48 -14.94 -10.37 22.60
N SER A 49 -15.92 -9.62 22.09
CA SER A 49 -17.08 -10.20 21.37
C SER A 49 -16.80 -10.46 19.89
N CYS A 50 -15.64 -10.03 19.37
CA CYS A 50 -15.30 -10.08 17.95
C CYS A 50 -16.31 -9.33 17.06
N VAL A 51 -16.95 -8.27 17.59
CA VAL A 51 -17.95 -7.48 16.88
C VAL A 51 -17.43 -6.07 16.60
N PHE A 52 -17.46 -5.69 15.33
CA PHE A 52 -17.28 -4.31 14.90
C PHE A 52 -18.65 -3.62 14.80
N PRO A 53 -18.91 -2.51 15.51
CA PRO A 53 -20.21 -1.84 15.52
C PRO A 53 -20.68 -1.37 14.14
N GLU A 54 -21.96 -1.60 13.82
CA GLU A 54 -22.57 -1.25 12.52
C GLU A 54 -22.46 0.25 12.20
N ILE A 55 -22.69 1.14 13.17
CA ILE A 55 -22.58 2.59 12.96
C ILE A 55 -21.15 3.02 12.56
N TRP A 56 -20.13 2.22 12.86
CA TRP A 56 -18.74 2.47 12.50
C TRP A 56 -18.36 1.94 11.10
N LYS A 57 -19.28 1.21 10.44
CA LYS A 57 -19.09 0.61 9.11
C LYS A 57 -19.53 1.51 7.97
N THR A 58 -20.09 2.68 8.27
CA THR A 58 -20.44 3.69 7.26
C THR A 58 -19.34 4.75 7.12
N ALA A 59 -18.91 5.00 5.89
CA ALA A 59 -17.91 6.01 5.57
C ALA A 59 -18.54 7.20 4.80
N ASN A 60 -18.17 8.42 5.20
CA ASN A 60 -18.41 9.62 4.40
C ASN A 60 -17.22 9.80 3.43
N VAL A 61 -17.45 9.70 2.14
CA VAL A 61 -16.41 9.81 1.11
C VAL A 61 -16.33 11.25 0.62
N ILE A 62 -15.17 11.89 0.82
CA ILE A 62 -14.88 13.22 0.27
C ILE A 62 -13.91 13.08 -0.91
N PRO A 63 -14.26 13.56 -2.11
CA PRO A 63 -13.33 13.62 -3.23
C PRO A 63 -12.32 14.76 -3.03
N LEU A 64 -11.03 14.42 -2.96
CA LEU A 64 -9.93 15.39 -2.90
C LEU A 64 -9.20 15.51 -4.25
N PRO A 65 -8.76 16.69 -4.67
CA PRO A 65 -7.95 16.85 -5.89
C PRO A 65 -6.61 16.12 -5.79
N LYS A 66 -6.22 15.40 -6.85
CA LYS A 66 -4.85 14.87 -7.03
C LYS A 66 -3.94 15.85 -7.75
N ILE A 67 -4.52 16.73 -8.57
CA ILE A 67 -3.84 17.73 -9.39
C ILE A 67 -4.52 19.08 -9.21
N ASN A 68 -3.81 20.14 -9.63
CA ASN A 68 -4.40 21.47 -9.75
C ASN A 68 -5.50 21.42 -10.82
N GLU A 69 -6.68 21.96 -10.50
CA GLU A 69 -7.86 22.02 -11.39
C GLU A 69 -8.32 20.64 -11.94
N PRO A 70 -8.88 19.76 -11.11
CA PRO A 70 -9.34 18.44 -11.55
C PRO A 70 -10.51 18.56 -12.53
N LYS A 71 -10.43 17.87 -13.69
CA LYS A 71 -11.49 17.88 -14.72
C LYS A 71 -12.20 16.53 -14.86
N LEU A 72 -11.53 15.45 -14.46
CA LEU A 72 -12.03 14.08 -14.59
C LEU A 72 -12.06 13.37 -13.23
N PHE A 73 -12.93 12.36 -13.06
CA PHE A 73 -12.99 11.59 -11.80
C PHE A 73 -11.67 10.94 -11.42
N LYS A 74 -10.85 10.55 -12.40
CA LYS A 74 -9.51 9.97 -12.16
C LYS A 74 -8.55 10.95 -11.47
N ASP A 75 -8.81 12.25 -11.63
CA ASP A 75 -8.05 13.36 -11.05
C ASP A 75 -8.44 13.61 -9.59
N LEU A 76 -9.44 12.91 -9.08
CA LEU A 76 -9.89 12.96 -7.69
C LEU A 76 -9.44 11.70 -6.94
N ARG A 77 -9.21 11.85 -5.63
CA ARG A 77 -8.95 10.76 -4.68
C ARG A 77 -10.10 10.71 -3.69
N PRO A 78 -10.86 9.61 -3.61
CA PRO A 78 -11.87 9.46 -2.58
C PRO A 78 -11.20 9.22 -1.22
N ILE A 79 -11.52 10.01 -0.21
CA ILE A 79 -11.08 9.78 1.17
C ILE A 79 -12.27 9.39 2.03
N SER A 80 -12.20 8.22 2.64
CA SER A 80 -13.19 7.73 3.60
C SER A 80 -12.97 8.38 4.97
N ILE A 81 -13.91 9.22 5.38
CA ILE A 81 -14.00 9.73 6.74
C ILE A 81 -14.81 8.72 7.56
N LEU A 82 -14.12 8.08 8.48
CA LEU A 82 -14.67 7.11 9.44
C LEU A 82 -14.94 7.79 10.80
N PRO A 83 -15.94 7.29 11.57
CA PRO A 83 -16.16 7.67 12.97
C PRO A 83 -14.89 7.64 13.83
N VAL A 84 -14.81 8.51 14.83
CA VAL A 84 -13.60 8.63 15.65
C VAL A 84 -13.35 7.36 16.46
N MET A 85 -14.40 6.80 17.07
CA MET A 85 -14.31 5.55 17.83
C MET A 85 -13.89 4.36 16.95
N SER A 86 -14.35 4.34 15.70
CA SER A 86 -13.90 3.38 14.67
C SER A 86 -12.38 3.43 14.51
N LYS A 87 -11.82 4.64 14.33
CA LYS A 87 -10.37 4.85 14.17
C LYS A 87 -9.58 4.45 15.42
N ILE A 88 -10.12 4.68 16.62
CA ILE A 88 -9.50 4.27 17.89
C ILE A 88 -9.40 2.74 17.95
N LEU A 89 -10.51 2.03 17.66
CA LEU A 89 -10.52 0.58 17.61
C LEU A 89 -9.53 0.06 16.56
N GLU A 90 -9.56 0.60 15.34
CA GLU A 90 -8.62 0.24 14.28
C GLU A 90 -7.17 0.44 14.72
N LYS A 91 -6.86 1.52 15.43
CA LYS A 91 -5.49 1.81 15.89
C LYS A 91 -4.99 0.77 16.89
N ILE A 92 -5.86 0.35 17.81
CA ILE A 92 -5.56 -0.73 18.77
C ILE A 92 -5.34 -2.05 18.05
N MET A 93 -6.20 -2.38 17.08
CA MET A 93 -6.05 -3.58 16.26
C MET A 93 -4.73 -3.55 15.48
N VAL A 94 -4.39 -2.41 14.87
CA VAL A 94 -3.11 -2.20 14.17
C VAL A 94 -1.92 -2.44 15.08
N GLU A 95 -1.94 -1.97 16.33
CA GLU A 95 -0.86 -2.20 17.29
C GLU A 95 -0.70 -3.69 17.63
N GLN A 96 -1.81 -4.40 17.86
CA GLN A 96 -1.81 -5.84 18.13
C GLN A 96 -1.32 -6.66 16.92
N ILE A 97 -1.82 -6.34 15.73
CA ILE A 97 -1.44 -7.00 14.47
C ILE A 97 0.05 -6.77 14.18
N ASN A 98 0.56 -5.55 14.34
CA ASN A 98 1.98 -5.26 14.13
C ASN A 98 2.88 -6.02 15.11
N LYS A 99 2.45 -6.18 16.37
CA LYS A 99 3.17 -7.00 17.35
C LYS A 99 3.29 -8.44 16.88
N HIS A 100 2.20 -9.01 16.37
CA HIS A 100 2.19 -10.37 15.81
C HIS A 100 3.07 -10.49 14.56
N ILE A 101 2.95 -9.55 13.61
CA ILE A 101 3.79 -9.48 12.40
C ILE A 101 5.28 -9.48 12.76
N THR A 102 5.66 -8.67 13.75
CA THR A 102 7.06 -8.55 14.19
C THR A 102 7.53 -9.80 14.90
N LEU A 103 6.72 -10.39 15.78
CA LEU A 103 7.07 -11.58 16.54
C LEU A 103 7.32 -12.80 15.63
N HIS A 104 6.55 -12.92 14.55
CA HIS A 104 6.61 -14.06 13.64
C HIS A 104 7.30 -13.77 12.30
N ASN A 105 7.90 -12.59 12.12
CA ASN A 105 8.57 -12.16 10.88
C ASN A 105 7.71 -12.39 9.62
N ILE A 106 6.43 -12.01 9.66
CA ILE A 106 5.45 -12.31 8.60
C ILE A 106 5.76 -11.57 7.30
N LEU A 107 6.16 -10.29 7.40
CA LEU A 107 6.41 -9.47 6.22
C LEU A 107 7.80 -9.76 5.65
N PRO A 108 7.96 -9.77 4.32
CA PRO A 108 9.28 -9.93 3.71
C PRO A 108 10.20 -8.78 4.13
N GLU A 109 11.49 -9.07 4.30
CA GLU A 109 12.48 -8.07 4.74
C GLU A 109 12.55 -6.86 3.80
N THR A 110 12.23 -7.07 2.52
CA THR A 110 12.22 -6.06 1.48
C THR A 110 10.98 -5.17 1.47
N GLN A 111 10.00 -5.42 2.35
CA GLN A 111 8.87 -4.53 2.60
C GLN A 111 9.30 -3.32 3.42
N SER A 112 9.26 -2.14 2.80
CA SER A 112 9.56 -0.86 3.45
C SER A 112 8.31 -0.02 3.75
N GLY A 113 7.26 -0.14 2.95
CA GLY A 113 6.03 0.65 3.12
C GLY A 113 5.25 0.25 4.37
N PHE A 114 4.73 1.24 5.09
CA PHE A 114 3.94 1.09 6.33
C PHE A 114 4.61 0.24 7.43
N ARG A 115 5.95 0.13 7.40
CA ARG A 115 6.74 -0.59 8.41
C ARG A 115 7.49 0.40 9.29
N LYS A 116 7.44 0.20 10.60
CA LYS A 116 8.15 1.06 11.56
C LYS A 116 9.66 1.02 11.30
N GLY A 117 10.30 2.18 11.22
CA GLY A 117 11.74 2.31 10.96
C GLY A 117 12.12 2.35 9.47
N TYR A 118 11.16 2.22 8.56
CA TYR A 118 11.37 2.31 7.13
C TYR A 118 10.66 3.55 6.55
N SER A 119 11.17 4.06 5.43
CA SER A 119 10.63 5.22 4.73
C SER A 119 10.85 5.10 3.22
N CYS A 120 10.27 6.02 2.43
CA CYS A 120 10.59 6.13 1.01
C CYS A 120 12.10 6.29 0.80
N ALA A 121 12.79 7.06 1.66
CA ALA A 121 14.21 7.30 1.55
C ALA A 121 15.03 6.02 1.74
N THR A 122 14.73 5.20 2.75
CA THR A 122 15.44 3.93 2.96
C THR A 122 15.20 2.94 1.82
N ALA A 123 13.98 2.89 1.28
CA ALA A 123 13.65 2.03 0.14
C ALA A 123 14.41 2.46 -1.13
N LEU A 124 14.41 3.76 -1.42
CA LEU A 124 15.13 4.34 -2.55
C LEU A 124 16.64 4.14 -2.41
N LEU A 125 17.20 4.37 -1.22
CA LEU A 125 18.62 4.14 -0.94
C LEU A 125 19.04 2.72 -1.29
N ASN A 126 18.31 1.71 -0.82
CA ASN A 126 18.60 0.31 -1.12
C ASN A 126 18.62 0.03 -2.64
N ILE A 127 17.60 0.49 -3.38
CA ILE A 127 17.53 0.30 -4.84
C ILE A 127 18.69 1.01 -5.54
N THR A 128 18.98 2.26 -5.16
CA THR A 128 20.06 3.03 -5.78
C THR A 128 21.44 2.45 -5.47
N ASP A 129 21.66 1.94 -4.26
CA ASP A 129 22.90 1.31 -3.85
C ASP A 129 23.13 0.00 -4.61
N ASP A 130 22.10 -0.82 -4.77
CA ASP A 130 22.14 -2.04 -5.59
C ASP A 130 22.49 -1.72 -7.06
N ILE A 131 21.91 -0.65 -7.62
CA ILE A 131 22.18 -0.20 -8.99
C ILE A 131 23.63 0.30 -9.14
N LEU A 132 24.11 1.14 -8.22
CA LEU A 132 25.46 1.70 -8.24
C LEU A 132 26.51 0.59 -8.03
N SER A 133 26.28 -0.30 -7.08
CA SER A 133 27.14 -1.47 -6.82
C SER A 133 27.24 -2.40 -8.02
N ALA A 134 26.18 -2.55 -8.82
CA ALA A 134 26.24 -3.28 -10.08
C ALA A 134 27.05 -2.51 -11.14
N ALA A 135 26.85 -1.20 -11.25
CA ALA A 135 27.57 -0.35 -12.19
C ALA A 135 29.09 -0.33 -11.93
N ASP A 136 29.53 -0.33 -10.67
CA ASP A 136 30.94 -0.42 -10.26
C ASP A 136 31.59 -1.73 -10.72
N LYS A 137 30.79 -2.79 -10.90
CA LYS A 137 31.20 -4.09 -11.43
C LYS A 137 31.06 -4.17 -12.96
N ASN A 138 30.87 -3.03 -13.63
CA ASN A 138 30.62 -2.91 -15.07
C ASN A 138 29.35 -3.66 -15.55
N ARG A 139 28.40 -3.91 -14.64
CA ARG A 139 27.13 -4.57 -14.97
C ARG A 139 26.05 -3.54 -15.29
N THR A 140 25.05 -3.99 -16.03
CA THR A 140 23.81 -3.24 -16.26
C THR A 140 22.76 -3.71 -15.27
N SER A 141 21.89 -2.81 -14.81
CA SER A 141 20.65 -3.17 -14.10
C SER A 141 19.41 -2.81 -14.90
N ILE A 142 18.40 -3.67 -14.85
CA ILE A 142 17.02 -3.34 -15.22
C ILE A 142 16.22 -3.19 -13.92
N LEU A 143 15.47 -2.09 -13.81
CA LEU A 143 14.46 -1.87 -12.77
C LEU A 143 13.08 -1.82 -13.43
N VAL A 144 12.19 -2.69 -12.98
CA VAL A 144 10.79 -2.72 -13.40
C VAL A 144 9.94 -2.22 -12.24
N MET A 145 9.18 -1.16 -12.48
CA MET A 145 8.21 -0.62 -11.52
C MET A 145 6.82 -1.04 -11.97
N LEU A 146 6.20 -1.94 -11.20
CA LEU A 146 4.88 -2.49 -11.46
C LEU A 146 3.81 -1.68 -10.72
N ASP A 147 2.72 -1.34 -11.41
CA ASP A 147 1.58 -0.60 -10.87
C ASP A 147 0.36 -1.54 -10.75
N TYR A 148 -0.20 -1.69 -9.54
CA TYR A 148 -1.43 -2.46 -9.36
C TYR A 148 -2.66 -1.57 -9.56
N SER A 149 -3.58 -2.00 -10.44
CA SER A 149 -4.82 -1.30 -10.69
C SER A 149 -5.74 -1.36 -9.46
N LYS A 150 -5.94 -0.21 -8.80
CA LYS A 150 -6.89 -0.07 -7.67
C LYS A 150 -6.63 -1.09 -6.54
N ALA A 151 -5.37 -1.32 -6.21
CA ALA A 151 -4.91 -2.41 -5.35
C ALA A 151 -5.71 -2.55 -4.03
N PHE A 152 -5.97 -1.43 -3.34
CA PHE A 152 -6.73 -1.42 -2.09
C PHE A 152 -8.23 -1.66 -2.28
N ASP A 153 -8.79 -1.29 -3.44
CA ASP A 153 -10.24 -1.39 -3.72
C ASP A 153 -10.62 -2.80 -4.20
N THR A 154 -9.65 -3.63 -4.61
CA THR A 154 -9.88 -4.94 -5.22
C THR A 154 -9.57 -6.12 -4.29
N ILE A 155 -9.19 -5.87 -3.04
CA ILE A 155 -8.91 -6.95 -2.07
C ILE A 155 -10.15 -7.82 -1.89
N SER A 156 -10.01 -9.12 -2.14
CA SER A 156 -11.05 -10.10 -1.85
C SER A 156 -11.06 -10.43 -0.37
N HIS A 157 -12.18 -10.17 0.31
CA HIS A 157 -12.32 -10.42 1.75
C HIS A 157 -12.16 -11.91 2.09
N GLN A 158 -12.70 -12.82 1.25
CA GLN A 158 -12.62 -14.26 1.50
C GLN A 158 -11.17 -14.79 1.43
N ILE A 159 -10.40 -14.30 0.45
CA ILE A 159 -8.98 -14.62 0.31
C ILE A 159 -8.20 -14.04 1.49
N LEU A 160 -8.47 -12.79 1.86
CA LEU A 160 -7.84 -12.14 3.01
C LEU A 160 -8.05 -12.94 4.29
N PHE A 161 -9.28 -13.36 4.60
CA PHE A 161 -9.56 -14.16 5.80
C PHE A 161 -8.83 -15.51 5.78
N SER A 162 -8.72 -16.12 4.61
CA SER A 162 -7.98 -17.38 4.43
C SER A 162 -6.48 -17.19 4.67
N ILE A 163 -5.91 -16.10 4.17
CA ILE A 163 -4.50 -15.72 4.40
C ILE A 163 -4.25 -15.49 5.89
N LEU A 164 -5.11 -14.73 6.58
CA LEU A 164 -4.94 -14.46 8.01
C LEU A 164 -4.93 -15.74 8.86
N ARG A 165 -5.78 -16.72 8.52
CA ARG A 165 -5.74 -18.05 9.14
C ARG A 165 -4.43 -18.78 8.84
N PHE A 166 -4.02 -18.77 7.58
CA PHE A 166 -2.83 -19.48 7.12
C PHE A 166 -1.54 -18.97 7.79
N ILE A 167 -1.41 -17.65 7.97
CA ILE A 167 -0.22 -17.03 8.58
C ILE A 167 -0.24 -17.06 10.13
N GLY A 168 -1.25 -17.69 10.74
CA GLY A 168 -1.23 -18.00 12.17
C GLY A 168 -1.87 -16.98 13.11
N PHE A 169 -2.75 -16.10 12.62
CA PHE A 169 -3.56 -15.26 13.51
C PHE A 169 -4.50 -16.12 14.36
N SER A 170 -4.71 -15.72 15.62
CA SER A 170 -5.67 -16.36 16.52
C SER A 170 -7.08 -16.34 15.95
N VAL A 171 -7.89 -17.35 16.28
CA VAL A 171 -9.28 -17.48 15.83
C VAL A 171 -10.09 -16.20 16.06
N THR A 172 -10.00 -15.59 17.25
CA THR A 172 -10.71 -14.35 17.59
C THR A 172 -10.32 -13.16 16.71
N ALA A 173 -9.02 -12.97 16.47
CA ALA A 173 -8.52 -11.93 15.58
C ALA A 173 -9.01 -12.14 14.14
N VAL A 174 -9.08 -13.39 13.68
CA VAL A 174 -9.62 -13.73 12.36
C VAL A 174 -11.13 -13.48 12.30
N GLU A 175 -11.90 -13.82 13.35
CA GLU A 175 -13.36 -13.63 13.42
C GLU A 175 -13.78 -12.16 13.48
N LEU A 176 -12.95 -11.29 14.08
CA LEU A 176 -13.19 -9.85 14.10
C LEU A 176 -13.07 -9.23 12.68
N MET A 177 -12.30 -9.83 11.76
CA MET A 177 -12.08 -9.26 10.42
C MET A 177 -13.32 -9.31 9.52
N PRO A 178 -14.08 -10.43 9.40
CA PRO A 178 -15.40 -10.44 8.78
C PRO A 178 -16.33 -9.38 9.38
N SER A 179 -16.36 -9.25 10.70
CA SER A 179 -17.19 -8.22 11.36
C SER A 179 -16.78 -6.81 10.92
N TYR A 180 -15.48 -6.53 10.79
CA TYR A 180 -14.95 -5.24 10.33
C TYR A 180 -15.24 -4.93 8.85
N LEU A 181 -15.07 -5.92 7.95
CA LEU A 181 -15.07 -5.71 6.49
C LEU A 181 -16.42 -5.94 5.80
N THR A 182 -17.35 -6.67 6.43
CA THR A 182 -18.67 -6.95 5.85
C THR A 182 -19.73 -5.94 6.29
N ASN A 183 -20.84 -5.83 5.56
CA ASN A 183 -21.92 -4.86 5.80
C ASN A 183 -21.45 -3.41 5.90
N ARG A 184 -20.42 -3.07 5.11
CA ARG A 184 -19.90 -1.71 5.04
C ARG A 184 -20.63 -0.90 3.99
N PHE A 185 -20.78 0.38 4.28
CA PHE A 185 -21.47 1.33 3.41
C PHE A 185 -20.63 2.58 3.22
N GLN A 186 -20.82 3.24 2.09
CA GLN A 186 -20.25 4.55 1.83
C GLN A 186 -21.29 5.47 1.21
N LYS A 187 -21.11 6.77 1.40
CA LYS A 187 -21.86 7.83 0.73
C LYS A 187 -20.91 8.98 0.41
N VAL A 188 -21.08 9.62 -0.74
CA VAL A 188 -20.26 10.75 -1.15
C VAL A 188 -20.84 12.02 -0.53
N ILE A 189 -19.97 12.84 0.07
CA ILE A 189 -20.32 14.18 0.55
C ILE A 189 -19.65 15.22 -0.34
N LEU A 190 -20.45 16.12 -0.90
CA LEU A 190 -19.99 17.22 -1.73
C LEU A 190 -20.80 18.47 -1.40
N ASN A 191 -20.13 19.59 -1.08
CA ASN A 191 -20.76 20.88 -0.78
C ASN A 191 -21.88 20.81 0.28
N GLY A 192 -21.74 19.93 1.27
CA GLY A 192 -22.72 19.75 2.34
C GLY A 192 -23.88 18.81 2.01
N GLU A 193 -24.01 18.37 0.76
CA GLU A 193 -24.99 17.38 0.35
C GLU A 193 -24.43 15.96 0.38
N SER A 194 -25.31 14.98 0.56
CA SER A 194 -24.97 13.56 0.63
C SER A 194 -25.64 12.79 -0.49
N SER A 195 -24.88 11.92 -1.16
CA SER A 195 -25.46 10.92 -2.05
C SER A 195 -26.28 9.88 -1.27
N THR A 196 -26.99 9.02 -2.01
CA THR A 196 -27.47 7.75 -1.49
C THR A 196 -26.30 6.89 -1.00
N SER A 197 -26.58 6.04 0.00
CA SER A 197 -25.59 5.13 0.54
C SER A 197 -25.52 3.85 -0.28
N LEU A 198 -24.29 3.39 -0.58
CA LEU A 198 -24.03 2.18 -1.34
C LEU A 198 -23.15 1.21 -0.53
N PRO A 199 -23.36 -0.10 -0.67
CA PRO A 199 -22.53 -1.10 0.00
C PRO A 199 -21.12 -1.16 -0.60
N ILE A 200 -20.14 -1.52 0.23
CA ILE A 200 -18.78 -1.84 -0.17
C ILE A 200 -18.64 -3.37 -0.19
N ILE A 201 -18.41 -3.93 -1.38
CA ILE A 201 -18.36 -5.39 -1.60
C ILE A 201 -16.95 -5.96 -1.68
N ALA A 202 -15.94 -5.11 -1.85
CA ALA A 202 -14.54 -5.49 -1.97
C ALA A 202 -13.63 -4.36 -1.49
N GLY A 203 -12.38 -4.69 -1.24
CA GLY A 203 -11.35 -3.73 -0.86
C GLY A 203 -11.36 -3.38 0.62
N VAL A 204 -10.53 -2.41 0.97
CA VAL A 204 -10.40 -1.85 2.31
C VAL A 204 -10.63 -0.34 2.27
N PRO A 205 -11.20 0.28 3.33
CA PRO A 205 -11.56 1.69 3.28
C PRO A 205 -10.33 2.59 3.09
N GLN A 206 -10.35 3.47 2.08
CA GLN A 206 -9.26 4.39 1.81
C GLN A 206 -9.20 5.50 2.88
N GLY A 207 -8.21 5.44 3.75
CA GLY A 207 -8.10 6.33 4.92
C GLY A 207 -8.39 5.65 6.26
N SER A 208 -8.67 4.34 6.25
CA SER A 208 -8.60 3.50 7.46
C SER A 208 -7.15 3.32 7.91
N ASN A 209 -6.97 3.08 9.21
CA ASN A 209 -5.68 2.71 9.77
C ASN A 209 -5.34 1.24 9.43
N LEU A 210 -6.35 0.37 9.33
CA LEU A 210 -6.17 -1.06 9.05
C LEU A 210 -5.91 -1.36 7.57
N GLY A 211 -6.51 -0.61 6.64
CA GLY A 211 -6.45 -0.91 5.21
C GLY A 211 -5.04 -1.14 4.66
N PRO A 212 -4.08 -0.21 4.90
CA PRO A 212 -2.67 -0.41 4.56
C PRO A 212 -2.10 -1.74 5.06
N LEU A 213 -2.33 -2.07 6.33
CA LEU A 213 -1.79 -3.27 6.97
C LEU A 213 -2.41 -4.55 6.41
N LEU A 214 -3.71 -4.54 6.15
CA LEU A 214 -4.42 -5.66 5.54
C LEU A 214 -3.91 -5.94 4.12
N TYR A 215 -3.60 -4.90 3.34
CA TYR A 215 -2.97 -5.08 2.03
C TYR A 215 -1.57 -5.71 2.15
N LEU A 216 -0.75 -5.26 3.11
CA LEU A 216 0.57 -5.88 3.33
C LEU A 216 0.46 -7.37 3.66
N LEU A 217 -0.49 -7.74 4.51
CA LEU A 217 -0.74 -9.15 4.85
C LEU A 217 -1.26 -9.92 3.62
N TYR A 218 -2.09 -9.29 2.79
CA TYR A 218 -2.65 -9.90 1.59
C TYR A 218 -1.59 -10.28 0.55
N THR A 219 -0.52 -9.48 0.44
CA THR A 219 0.55 -9.69 -0.56
C THR A 219 1.84 -10.24 0.03
N CYS A 220 1.90 -10.52 1.34
CA CYS A 220 3.15 -10.88 2.03
C CYS A 220 3.88 -12.10 1.45
N ASN A 221 3.15 -13.05 0.86
CA ASN A 221 3.70 -14.27 0.26
C ASN A 221 4.06 -14.12 -1.23
N PHE A 222 3.80 -12.96 -1.87
CA PHE A 222 4.09 -12.77 -3.30
C PHE A 222 5.59 -12.84 -3.57
N ARG A 223 6.41 -12.39 -2.61
CA ARG A 223 7.89 -12.53 -2.67
C ARG A 223 8.34 -13.95 -2.98
N ASN A 224 7.62 -14.98 -2.51
CA ASN A 224 7.99 -16.39 -2.67
C ASN A 224 7.89 -16.88 -4.14
N HIS A 225 7.22 -16.10 -5.00
CA HIS A 225 7.06 -16.41 -6.42
C HIS A 225 8.18 -15.81 -7.27
N VAL A 226 8.95 -14.87 -6.73
CA VAL A 226 10.07 -14.20 -7.40
C VAL A 226 11.36 -14.95 -7.10
N LYS A 227 12.05 -15.47 -8.12
CA LYS A 227 13.24 -16.34 -7.93
C LYS A 227 14.54 -15.69 -8.36
N HIS A 228 14.50 -14.81 -9.35
CA HIS A 228 15.69 -14.30 -10.03
C HIS A 228 15.97 -12.84 -9.68
N CYS A 229 14.93 -12.04 -9.53
CA CYS A 229 15.04 -10.62 -9.25
C CYS A 229 15.16 -10.34 -7.74
N ARG A 230 15.83 -9.23 -7.42
CA ARG A 230 15.59 -8.53 -6.16
C ARG A 230 14.18 -7.94 -6.22
N TYR A 231 13.46 -8.02 -5.10
CA TYR A 231 12.04 -7.65 -5.00
C TYR A 231 11.86 -6.60 -3.92
N HIS A 232 11.59 -5.36 -4.30
CA HIS A 232 11.44 -4.24 -3.37
C HIS A 232 9.97 -3.81 -3.33
N LEU A 233 9.47 -3.57 -2.12
CA LEU A 233 8.07 -3.22 -1.91
C LEU A 233 7.93 -1.96 -1.06
N TYR A 234 7.05 -1.08 -1.49
CA TYR A 234 6.56 0.04 -0.69
C TYR A 234 5.04 0.13 -0.82
N ALA A 235 4.33 -0.48 0.14
CA ALA A 235 2.89 -0.68 0.04
C ALA A 235 2.52 -1.42 -1.26
N ASP A 236 1.73 -0.82 -2.14
CA ASP A 236 1.35 -1.34 -3.46
C ASP A 236 2.42 -1.12 -4.54
N ASP A 237 3.35 -0.19 -4.36
CA ASP A 237 4.48 0.00 -5.28
C ASP A 237 5.39 -1.23 -5.22
N THR A 238 5.40 -1.99 -6.31
CA THR A 238 6.14 -3.25 -6.44
C THR A 238 7.24 -3.11 -7.47
N GLN A 239 8.47 -3.46 -7.11
CA GLN A 239 9.64 -3.24 -7.96
C GLN A 239 10.50 -4.50 -8.06
N LEU A 240 10.88 -4.85 -9.29
CA LEU A 240 11.80 -5.93 -9.59
C LEU A 240 13.09 -5.35 -10.13
N GLN A 241 14.22 -5.82 -9.62
CA GLN A 241 15.54 -5.45 -10.11
C GLN A 241 16.35 -6.69 -10.46
N ILE A 242 17.00 -6.65 -11.62
CA ILE A 242 17.99 -7.64 -12.03
C ILE A 242 19.23 -6.93 -12.56
N ASP A 243 20.41 -7.42 -12.20
CA ASP A 243 21.67 -6.98 -12.78
C ASP A 243 22.34 -8.11 -13.56
N PHE A 244 23.04 -7.76 -14.65
CA PHE A 244 23.59 -8.71 -15.61
C PHE A 244 24.78 -8.08 -16.35
N GLN A 245 25.61 -8.93 -16.96
CA GLN A 245 26.63 -8.43 -17.89
C GLN A 245 25.96 -7.94 -19.17
N PRO A 246 26.39 -6.82 -19.79
CA PRO A 246 25.70 -6.22 -20.93
C PRO A 246 25.44 -7.16 -22.12
N ASP A 247 26.34 -8.12 -22.36
CA ASP A 247 26.22 -9.16 -23.39
C ASP A 247 25.16 -10.23 -23.10
N ASN A 248 24.62 -10.27 -21.87
CA ASN A 248 23.66 -11.25 -21.39
C ASN A 248 22.21 -10.70 -21.25
N VAL A 249 21.86 -9.66 -22.01
CA VAL A 249 20.52 -9.03 -21.97
C VAL A 249 19.39 -10.02 -22.27
N ALA A 250 19.59 -10.94 -23.21
CA ALA A 250 18.58 -11.95 -23.55
C ALA A 250 18.26 -12.88 -22.38
N LEU A 251 19.28 -13.28 -21.59
CA LEU A 251 19.07 -14.06 -20.38
C LEU A 251 18.36 -13.21 -19.31
N ALA A 252 18.75 -11.94 -19.14
CA ALA A 252 18.10 -11.05 -18.20
C ALA A 252 16.60 -10.86 -18.50
N ASN A 253 16.24 -10.63 -19.77
CA ASN A 253 14.85 -10.57 -20.23
C ASN A 253 14.09 -11.86 -19.87
N LYS A 254 14.67 -13.02 -20.16
CA LYS A 254 14.03 -14.31 -19.85
C LYS A 254 13.75 -14.46 -18.34
N LEU A 255 14.74 -14.14 -17.50
CA LEU A 255 14.63 -14.31 -16.06
C LEU A 255 13.63 -13.33 -15.43
N ILE A 256 13.67 -12.04 -15.82
CA ILE A 256 12.75 -11.05 -15.28
C ILE A 256 11.30 -11.28 -15.73
N ASN A 257 11.09 -11.67 -17.00
CA ASN A 257 9.74 -12.02 -17.48
C ASN A 257 9.21 -13.26 -16.76
N SER A 258 10.04 -14.27 -16.50
CA SER A 258 9.62 -15.45 -15.73
C SER A 258 9.15 -15.08 -14.31
N ASP A 259 9.79 -14.12 -13.65
CA ASP A 259 9.36 -13.64 -12.33
C ASP A 259 8.09 -12.78 -12.42
N ILE A 260 7.97 -11.93 -13.46
CA ILE A 260 6.76 -11.13 -13.71
C ILE A 260 5.56 -12.04 -14.00
N ASP A 261 5.72 -13.09 -14.82
CA ASP A 261 4.65 -14.05 -15.13
C ASP A 261 4.17 -14.78 -13.86
N ALA A 262 5.11 -15.17 -13.00
CA ALA A 262 4.78 -15.75 -11.70
C ALA A 262 3.99 -14.77 -10.81
N LEU A 263 4.39 -13.49 -10.81
CA LEU A 263 3.67 -12.43 -10.11
C LEU A 263 2.29 -12.15 -10.70
N VAL A 264 2.14 -12.13 -12.02
CA VAL A 264 0.84 -11.97 -12.70
C VAL A 264 -0.10 -13.11 -12.28
N ASN A 265 0.36 -14.36 -12.36
CA ASN A 265 -0.45 -15.53 -12.00
C ASN A 265 -0.90 -15.51 -10.53
N VAL A 266 0.01 -15.24 -9.58
CA VAL A 266 -0.38 -15.15 -8.16
C VAL A 266 -1.31 -13.95 -7.92
N SER A 267 -1.08 -12.82 -8.59
CA SER A 267 -1.93 -11.63 -8.47
C SER A 267 -3.36 -11.91 -8.92
N GLU A 268 -3.55 -12.55 -10.07
CA GLU A 268 -4.86 -12.87 -10.61
C GLU A 268 -5.63 -13.84 -9.69
N LYS A 269 -4.94 -14.85 -9.14
CA LYS A 269 -5.50 -15.74 -8.11
C LYS A 269 -5.96 -15.00 -6.85
N HIS A 270 -5.36 -13.84 -6.58
CA HIS A 270 -5.69 -12.95 -5.47
C HIS A 270 -6.57 -11.76 -5.91
N CYS A 271 -7.20 -11.81 -7.07
CA CYS A 271 -8.05 -10.73 -7.59
C CYS A 271 -7.33 -9.37 -7.71
N LEU A 272 -6.01 -9.37 -7.83
CA LEU A 272 -5.20 -8.19 -8.12
C LEU A 272 -4.80 -8.19 -9.59
N LYS A 273 -4.73 -7.00 -10.19
CA LYS A 273 -4.35 -6.83 -11.59
C LYS A 273 -3.20 -5.85 -11.73
N ILE A 274 -2.13 -6.29 -12.38
CA ILE A 274 -1.00 -5.42 -12.75
C ILE A 274 -1.40 -4.61 -13.99
N ASN A 275 -1.15 -3.30 -13.96
CA ASN A 275 -1.41 -2.37 -15.03
C ASN A 275 -0.18 -2.21 -15.92
N ALA A 276 -0.17 -2.89 -17.07
CA ALA A 276 0.96 -2.81 -18.00
C ALA A 276 1.22 -1.38 -18.51
N GLU A 277 0.18 -0.59 -18.79
CA GLU A 277 0.32 0.78 -19.32
C GLU A 277 0.97 1.76 -18.34
N LYS A 278 0.74 1.55 -17.03
CA LYS A 278 1.34 2.37 -15.97
C LYS A 278 2.65 1.82 -15.45
N SER A 279 2.90 0.53 -15.68
CA SER A 279 4.16 -0.10 -15.33
C SER A 279 5.26 0.35 -16.30
N VAL A 280 6.47 0.51 -15.79
CA VAL A 280 7.58 1.07 -16.57
C VAL A 280 8.88 0.35 -16.29
N VAL A 281 9.78 0.41 -17.26
CA VAL A 281 11.11 -0.19 -17.18
C VAL A 281 12.15 0.92 -17.27
N MET A 282 13.18 0.84 -16.44
CA MET A 282 14.37 1.68 -16.53
C MET A 282 15.63 0.83 -16.63
N VAL A 283 16.60 1.30 -17.41
CA VAL A 283 17.90 0.64 -17.61
C VAL A 283 18.99 1.52 -17.02
N PHE A 284 19.87 0.93 -16.21
CA PHE A 284 20.98 1.59 -15.54
C PHE A 284 22.30 0.87 -15.81
N GLY A 285 23.43 1.52 -15.58
CA GLY A 285 24.77 0.99 -15.90
C GLY A 285 25.64 2.04 -16.60
N GLN A 286 26.71 1.65 -17.29
CA GLN A 286 27.52 2.60 -18.05
C GLN A 286 26.80 3.11 -19.30
N ARG A 287 26.92 4.41 -19.62
CA ARG A 287 26.21 5.04 -20.76
C ARG A 287 26.37 4.28 -22.08
N LYS A 288 27.58 3.83 -22.41
CA LYS A 288 27.85 3.08 -23.64
C LYS A 288 27.11 1.74 -23.65
N ALA A 289 27.19 0.98 -22.55
CA ALA A 289 26.50 -0.31 -22.41
C ALA A 289 24.98 -0.16 -22.47
N ARG A 290 24.41 0.80 -21.71
CA ARG A 290 22.97 1.08 -21.72
C ARG A 290 22.46 1.40 -23.14
N ASN A 291 23.14 2.28 -23.86
CA ASN A 291 22.72 2.69 -25.20
C ASN A 291 22.71 1.53 -26.21
N LEU A 292 23.62 0.56 -26.05
CA LEU A 292 23.69 -0.60 -26.94
C LEU A 292 22.53 -1.57 -26.69
N ILE A 293 22.21 -1.83 -25.42
CA ILE A 293 21.24 -2.88 -25.04
C ILE A 293 19.80 -2.39 -24.92
N LYS A 294 19.55 -1.07 -24.89
CA LYS A 294 18.22 -0.51 -24.59
C LYS A 294 17.13 -0.98 -25.55
N GLN A 295 17.50 -1.23 -26.81
CA GLN A 295 16.62 -1.76 -27.84
C GLN A 295 16.37 -3.27 -27.70
N ASP A 296 17.27 -3.97 -27.02
CA ASP A 296 17.18 -5.41 -26.78
C ASP A 296 16.43 -5.73 -25.48
N VAL A 297 16.10 -4.73 -24.65
CA VAL A 297 15.30 -4.93 -23.43
C VAL A 297 13.85 -5.22 -23.83
N ASP A 298 13.41 -6.45 -23.55
CA ASP A 298 12.06 -6.93 -23.80
C ASP A 298 11.48 -7.44 -22.49
N VAL A 299 10.66 -6.60 -21.84
CA VAL A 299 9.99 -6.90 -20.58
C VAL A 299 8.50 -6.70 -20.77
N LYS A 300 7.71 -7.67 -20.31
CA LYS A 300 6.27 -7.74 -20.56
C LYS A 300 5.52 -8.03 -19.26
N VAL A 301 4.28 -7.57 -19.21
CA VAL A 301 3.28 -8.00 -18.23
C VAL A 301 2.19 -8.72 -19.01
N ALA A 302 2.09 -10.04 -18.81
CA ALA A 302 1.33 -10.93 -19.71
C ALA A 302 1.78 -10.68 -21.17
N ASP A 303 0.84 -10.41 -22.08
CA ASP A 303 1.15 -10.18 -23.49
C ASP A 303 1.55 -8.73 -23.83
N SER A 304 1.57 -7.83 -22.83
CA SER A 304 1.81 -6.40 -23.05
C SER A 304 3.26 -6.01 -22.76
N GLY A 305 3.97 -5.54 -23.78
CA GLY A 305 5.31 -4.95 -23.63
C GLY A 305 5.31 -3.69 -22.79
N LEU A 306 6.28 -3.58 -21.88
CA LEU A 306 6.44 -2.42 -21.02
C LEU A 306 7.31 -1.36 -21.69
N LEU A 307 6.97 -0.09 -21.42
CA LEU A 307 7.71 1.04 -21.96
C LEU A 307 9.03 1.24 -21.19
N VAL A 308 10.15 1.24 -21.92
CA VAL A 308 11.46 1.63 -21.39
C VAL A 308 11.55 3.15 -21.34
N LYS A 309 11.77 3.71 -20.15
CA LYS A 309 11.88 5.17 -19.92
C LYS A 309 13.28 5.57 -19.47
N GLU A 310 13.67 6.78 -19.88
CA GLU A 310 14.90 7.44 -19.39
C GLU A 310 14.71 8.06 -18.02
N THR A 311 13.47 8.49 -17.72
CA THR A 311 13.11 9.06 -16.43
C THR A 311 11.78 8.52 -15.94
N ALA A 312 11.67 8.28 -14.64
CA ALA A 312 10.43 7.84 -14.01
C ALA A 312 10.35 8.30 -12.55
N LYS A 313 9.11 8.47 -12.06
CA LYS A 313 8.85 8.79 -10.66
C LYS A 313 8.82 7.49 -9.85
N ASN A 314 9.65 7.40 -8.82
CA ASN A 314 9.73 6.28 -7.89
C ASN A 314 9.67 6.81 -6.45
N LEU A 315 8.64 6.42 -5.69
CA LEU A 315 8.42 6.84 -4.28
C LEU A 315 8.56 8.36 -4.03
N GLY A 316 8.17 9.19 -5.01
CA GLY A 316 8.24 10.65 -4.94
C GLY A 316 9.49 11.28 -5.56
N LEU A 317 10.53 10.49 -5.85
CA LEU A 317 11.77 10.91 -6.48
C LEU A 317 11.71 10.70 -8.00
N ILE A 318 12.20 11.64 -8.80
CA ILE A 318 12.36 11.43 -10.24
C ILE A 318 13.75 10.85 -10.49
N LEU A 319 13.80 9.58 -10.88
CA LEU A 319 15.01 8.89 -11.28
C LEU A 319 15.30 9.19 -12.76
N ASP A 320 16.58 9.32 -13.10
CA ASP A 320 17.08 9.26 -14.48
C ASP A 320 18.04 8.07 -14.64
N GLU A 321 18.18 7.55 -15.86
CA GLU A 321 19.05 6.40 -16.18
C GLU A 321 20.54 6.60 -15.84
N GLY A 322 20.97 7.84 -15.58
CA GLY A 322 22.31 8.17 -15.10
C GLY A 322 22.42 8.46 -13.60
N LEU A 323 21.30 8.37 -12.85
CA LEU A 323 21.19 8.75 -11.44
C LEU A 323 21.79 10.14 -11.13
N LYS A 324 21.61 11.11 -12.04
CA LYS A 324 22.07 12.49 -11.86
C LYS A 324 21.06 13.36 -11.09
N PHE A 325 19.82 12.90 -11.00
CA PHE A 325 18.65 13.55 -10.41
C PHE A 325 18.37 14.95 -10.97
N SER A 326 18.81 15.21 -12.20
CA SER A 326 18.75 16.56 -12.79
C SER A 326 17.32 17.10 -12.88
N GLN A 327 16.35 16.25 -13.26
CA GLN A 327 14.94 16.66 -13.33
C GLN A 327 14.31 16.83 -11.94
N HIS A 328 14.76 16.08 -10.94
CA HIS A 328 14.22 16.19 -9.59
C HIS A 328 14.58 17.52 -8.91
N LYS A 329 15.74 18.10 -9.24
CA LYS A 329 16.16 19.41 -8.71
C LYS A 329 15.14 20.53 -8.97
N TYR A 330 14.32 20.39 -10.01
CA TYR A 330 13.28 21.36 -10.37
C TYR A 330 11.90 21.00 -9.81
N TYR A 331 11.73 19.82 -9.22
CA TYR A 331 10.44 19.32 -8.71
C TYR A 331 10.08 19.90 -7.34
N PHE A 332 11.03 20.50 -6.61
CA PHE A 332 10.77 21.22 -5.35
C PHE A 332 10.40 22.70 -5.54
N PHE A 333 10.44 23.21 -6.78
CA PHE A 333 10.19 24.62 -7.11
C PHE A 333 8.84 24.86 -7.82
N ILE A 334 7.91 23.90 -7.75
CA ILE A 334 6.53 23.99 -8.25
C ILE A 334 5.57 23.55 -7.15
#